data_AF-A0A436GXK5-F1
#
_entry.id   AF-A0A436GXK5-F1
#
_cell.length_a   1.000
_cell.length_b   1.000
_cell.length_c   1.000
_cell.angle_alpha   90.00
_cell.angle_beta   90.00
_cell.angle_gamma   90.00
#
_symmetry.space_group_name_H-M   'P 1'
#
loop_
_entity.id
_entity.type
_entity.pdbx_description
1 polymer ?
#
loop_
_entity_poly.entity_id
_entity_poly.type
_entity_poly.pdbx_seq_one_letter_code
_entity_poly.pdbx_strand_id
1 'polypeptide(L)'
;AIHQGGGEAAVVIDERATEAQRGALLRILGGLDTEPGATIFQVFSTTLEKFHDPIFAPIEFKIDVDARTSQLHVEGITDGRGEPIRNPVTGAAHQARIDLPHGFEYAIAEVGRGWTKATGPIKFELADTHSHFANLHLTQSGIVH
;
A
#
# COMPACT_ATOMS: atom_id res chain seq x y z
N ALA A 1 -15.51 -8.20 -1.43
CA ALA A 1 -14.82 -9.39 -0.92
C ALA A 1 -14.30 -9.12 0.49
N ILE A 2 -13.20 -8.38 0.70
CA ILE A 2 -12.69 -8.14 2.08
C ILE A 2 -13.65 -7.35 3.00
N HIS A 3 -14.44 -6.43 2.44
CA HIS A 3 -15.48 -5.70 3.19
C HIS A 3 -16.60 -6.61 3.76
N GLN A 4 -16.62 -7.90 3.41
CA GLN A 4 -17.58 -8.88 3.95
C GLN A 4 -17.01 -9.65 5.16
N GLY A 5 -15.78 -9.34 5.60
CA GLY A 5 -15.04 -10.12 6.59
C GLY A 5 -14.09 -11.13 5.94
N GLY A 6 -13.45 -11.99 6.75
CA GLY A 6 -12.50 -13.00 6.26
C GLY A 6 -11.16 -12.46 5.77
N GLY A 7 -10.84 -11.18 6.03
CA GLY A 7 -9.59 -10.58 5.59
C GLY A 7 -8.38 -11.16 6.30
N GLU A 8 -7.26 -11.28 5.58
CA GLU A 8 -5.96 -11.58 6.19
C GLU A 8 -4.98 -10.44 5.89
N ALA A 9 -4.09 -10.12 6.83
CA ALA A 9 -3.00 -9.16 6.64
C ALA A 9 -1.66 -9.76 7.01
N ALA A 10 -0.66 -9.52 6.17
CA ALA A 10 0.74 -9.78 6.46
C ALA A 10 1.51 -8.46 6.37
N VAL A 11 2.24 -8.11 7.44
CA VAL A 11 2.95 -6.85 7.55
C VAL A 11 4.45 -7.10 7.48
N VAL A 12 5.12 -6.37 6.59
CA VAL A 12 6.59 -6.31 6.54
C VAL A 12 7.02 -4.95 7.08
N ILE A 13 7.91 -4.96 8.06
CA ILE A 13 8.55 -3.77 8.60
C ILE A 13 10.03 -3.86 8.29
N ASP A 14 10.62 -2.75 7.84
CA ASP A 14 12.03 -2.70 7.52
C ASP A 14 12.88 -3.09 8.74
N GLU A 15 13.87 -3.96 8.54
CA GLU A 15 14.70 -4.50 9.61
C GLU A 15 15.43 -3.43 10.43
N ARG A 16 15.68 -2.25 9.84
CA ARG A 16 16.32 -1.09 10.49
C ARG A 16 15.45 -0.46 11.59
N ALA A 17 14.15 -0.79 11.65
CA ALA A 17 13.27 -0.30 12.69
C ALA A 17 13.68 -0.83 14.08
N THR A 18 13.83 0.07 15.03
CA THR A 18 14.02 -0.27 16.46
C THR A 18 12.79 -0.93 17.05
N GLU A 19 12.92 -1.56 18.22
CA GLU A 19 11.78 -2.18 18.94
C GLU A 19 10.63 -1.20 19.17
N ALA A 20 10.93 0.03 19.61
CA ALA A 20 9.92 1.07 19.81
C ALA A 20 9.21 1.45 18.50
N GLN A 21 9.96 1.56 17.38
CA GLN A 21 9.38 1.83 16.06
C GLN A 21 8.52 0.66 15.56
N ARG A 22 8.98 -0.59 15.74
CA ARG A 22 8.21 -1.79 15.37
C ARG A 22 6.89 -1.82 16.13
N GLY A 23 6.92 -1.56 17.44
CA GLY A 23 5.71 -1.46 18.25
C GLY A 23 4.75 -0.37 17.75
N ALA A 24 5.25 0.83 17.48
CA ALA A 24 4.43 1.93 16.95
C ALA A 24 3.83 1.60 15.57
N LEU A 25 4.64 1.08 14.64
CA LEU A 25 4.19 0.71 13.30
C LEU A 25 3.11 -0.37 13.34
N LEU A 26 3.25 -1.39 14.18
CA LEU A 26 2.23 -2.45 14.30
C LEU A 26 0.91 -1.92 14.86
N ARG A 27 0.95 -0.94 15.78
CA ARG A 27 -0.28 -0.30 16.28
C ARG A 27 -0.96 0.55 15.20
N ILE A 28 -0.19 1.33 14.44
CA ILE A 28 -0.69 2.14 13.32
C ILE A 28 -1.30 1.24 12.24
N LEU A 29 -0.56 0.23 11.77
CA LEU A 29 -0.99 -0.69 10.71
C LEU A 29 -2.15 -1.58 11.15
N GLY A 30 -2.26 -1.88 12.45
CA GLY A 30 -3.41 -2.55 13.05
C GLY A 30 -4.60 -1.63 13.33
N GLY A 31 -4.51 -0.33 13.04
CA GLY A 31 -5.59 0.63 13.24
C GLY A 31 -5.93 0.94 14.70
N LEU A 32 -5.02 0.64 15.64
CA LEU A 32 -5.25 0.81 17.09
C LEU A 32 -5.10 2.26 17.56
N ASP A 33 -4.39 3.09 16.79
CA ASP A 33 -4.09 4.49 17.10
C ASP A 33 -4.77 5.44 16.09
N THR A 34 -5.99 5.12 15.66
CA THR A 34 -6.73 5.91 14.66
C THR A 34 -8.20 5.99 15.04
N GLU A 35 -8.81 7.15 14.83
CA GLU A 35 -10.25 7.34 14.94
C GLU A 35 -11.01 6.38 14.00
N PRO A 36 -12.17 5.82 14.44
CA PRO A 36 -12.94 4.92 13.60
C PRO A 36 -13.28 5.52 12.22
N GLY A 37 -12.92 4.80 11.16
CA GLY A 37 -13.16 5.17 9.77
C GLY A 37 -12.20 6.21 9.19
N ALA A 38 -11.28 6.77 9.99
CA ALA A 38 -10.51 7.93 9.57
C ALA A 38 -9.36 7.58 8.60
N THR A 39 -8.80 6.37 8.67
CA THR A 39 -7.73 5.93 7.75
C THR A 39 -7.98 4.53 7.19
N ILE A 40 -7.29 4.23 6.09
CA ILE A 40 -7.25 2.90 5.47
C ILE A 40 -6.89 1.79 6.47
N PHE A 41 -5.97 2.04 7.40
CA PHE A 41 -5.54 1.04 8.39
C PHE A 41 -6.67 0.68 9.36
N GLN A 42 -7.40 1.68 9.85
CA GLN A 42 -8.53 1.44 10.75
C GLN A 42 -9.69 0.76 10.00
N VAL A 43 -10.00 1.21 8.78
CA VAL A 43 -11.07 0.60 7.97
C VAL A 43 -10.76 -0.88 7.75
N PHE A 44 -9.54 -1.21 7.31
CA PHE A 44 -9.17 -2.60 7.07
C PHE A 44 -9.11 -3.42 8.35
N SER A 45 -8.61 -2.89 9.47
CA SER A 45 -8.50 -3.66 10.72
C SER A 45 -9.84 -4.20 11.22
N THR A 46 -10.95 -3.52 10.92
CA THR A 46 -12.31 -4.02 11.24
C THR A 46 -12.79 -5.18 10.38
N THR A 47 -12.08 -5.48 9.28
CA THR A 47 -12.43 -6.52 8.31
C THR A 47 -11.49 -7.74 8.35
N LEU A 48 -10.39 -7.65 9.10
CA LEU A 48 -9.41 -8.72 9.21
C LEU A 48 -9.84 -9.76 10.24
N GLU A 49 -9.81 -11.03 9.86
CA GLU A 49 -9.94 -12.18 10.78
C GLU A 49 -8.57 -12.72 11.19
N LYS A 50 -7.54 -12.47 10.37
CA LYS A 50 -6.18 -12.95 10.64
C LYS A 50 -5.14 -11.89 10.37
N PHE A 51 -4.33 -11.65 11.39
CA PHE A 51 -3.13 -10.86 11.28
C PHE A 51 -1.94 -11.82 11.45
N HIS A 52 -1.19 -12.05 10.37
CA HIS A 52 -0.03 -12.96 10.39
C HIS A 52 1.11 -12.35 11.21
N ASP A 53 2.03 -13.20 11.68
CA ASP A 53 3.22 -12.73 12.41
C ASP A 53 3.98 -11.67 11.59
N PRO A 54 4.42 -10.58 12.21
CA PRO A 54 5.10 -9.50 11.52
C PRO A 54 6.46 -9.98 11.01
N ILE A 55 6.80 -9.56 9.79
CA ILE A 55 8.06 -9.92 9.15
C ILE A 55 8.99 -8.72 9.21
N PHE A 56 10.21 -8.94 9.70
CA PHE A 56 11.25 -7.93 9.73
C PHE A 56 12.32 -8.29 8.70
N ALA A 57 12.41 -7.50 7.63
CA ALA A 57 13.29 -7.79 6.49
C ALA A 57 13.77 -6.49 5.82
N PRO A 58 14.88 -6.52 5.05
CA PRO A 58 15.28 -5.40 4.21
C PRO A 58 14.18 -5.09 3.19
N ILE A 59 13.79 -3.82 3.08
CA ILE A 59 12.84 -3.36 2.05
C ILE A 59 13.59 -2.50 1.05
N GLU A 60 13.77 -3.02 -0.16
CA GLU A 60 14.26 -2.25 -1.29
C GLU A 60 13.08 -1.59 -2.00
N PHE A 61 12.91 -0.29 -1.80
CA PHE A 61 11.80 0.45 -2.37
C PHE A 61 12.28 1.74 -3.05
N LYS A 62 11.83 1.93 -4.30
CA LYS A 62 12.02 3.14 -5.08
C LYS A 62 10.69 3.54 -5.67
N ILE A 63 10.35 4.82 -5.59
CA ILE A 63 9.12 5.36 -6.14
C ILE A 63 9.36 6.77 -6.66
N ASP A 64 8.81 7.04 -7.84
CA ASP A 64 8.62 8.37 -8.39
C ASP A 64 7.13 8.50 -8.72
N VAL A 65 6.43 9.25 -7.86
CA VAL A 65 4.97 9.44 -7.96
C VAL A 65 4.63 10.20 -9.23
N ASP A 66 5.38 11.26 -9.54
CA ASP A 66 5.14 12.11 -10.69
C ASP A 66 5.41 11.37 -12.00
N ALA A 67 6.41 10.49 -12.06
CA ALA A 67 6.67 9.64 -13.23
C ALA A 67 5.82 8.35 -13.26
N ARG A 68 5.12 8.03 -12.17
CA ARG A 68 4.37 6.77 -11.95
C ARG A 68 5.26 5.56 -12.17
N THR A 69 6.45 5.59 -11.58
CA THR A 69 7.38 4.46 -11.63
C THR A 69 7.71 3.99 -10.23
N SER A 70 7.81 2.67 -10.04
CA SER A 70 8.24 2.11 -8.76
C SER A 70 8.91 0.75 -8.92
N GLN A 71 9.72 0.41 -7.94
CA GLN A 71 10.25 -0.92 -7.71
C GLN A 71 10.14 -1.23 -6.23
N LEU A 72 9.66 -2.42 -5.90
CA LEU A 72 9.61 -2.98 -4.56
C LEU A 72 10.23 -4.37 -4.62
N HIS A 73 11.22 -4.63 -3.77
CA HIS A 73 11.78 -5.95 -3.58
C HIS A 73 11.95 -6.21 -2.08
N VAL A 74 11.44 -7.34 -1.63
CA VAL A 74 11.68 -7.90 -0.30
C VAL A 74 11.95 -9.38 -0.49
N GLU A 75 13.19 -9.79 -0.23
CA GLU A 75 13.68 -11.14 -0.51
C GLU A 75 12.74 -12.21 0.08
N GLY A 76 12.29 -13.14 -0.77
CA GLY A 76 11.42 -14.26 -0.39
C GLY A 76 9.97 -13.89 -0.07
N ILE A 77 9.60 -12.60 -0.09
CA ILE A 77 8.29 -12.12 0.36
C ILE A 77 7.51 -11.50 -0.79
N THR A 78 8.07 -10.49 -1.47
CA THR A 78 7.37 -9.80 -2.55
C THR A 78 8.31 -9.13 -3.54
N ASP A 79 7.91 -9.15 -4.81
CA ASP A 79 8.48 -8.39 -5.90
C ASP A 79 7.39 -7.56 -6.56
N GLY A 80 7.63 -6.27 -6.78
CA GLY A 80 6.65 -5.36 -7.36
C GLY A 80 7.30 -4.31 -8.24
N ARG A 81 6.56 -3.88 -9.28
CA ARG A 81 6.94 -2.75 -10.11
C ARG A 81 5.73 -1.99 -10.61
N GLY A 82 5.89 -0.69 -10.75
CA GLY A 82 4.89 0.23 -11.26
C GLY A 82 5.38 0.96 -12.52
N GLU A 83 4.47 1.19 -13.46
CA GLU A 83 4.72 1.94 -14.70
C GLU A 83 3.56 2.88 -15.03
N PRO A 84 3.79 3.96 -15.81
CA PRO A 84 2.69 4.80 -16.29
C PRO A 84 1.79 4.03 -17.27
N ILE A 85 0.51 4.44 -17.35
CA ILE A 85 -0.35 4.06 -18.46
C ILE A 85 0.30 4.52 -19.78
N ARG A 86 0.15 3.73 -20.84
CA ARG A 86 0.67 4.03 -22.17
C ARG A 86 -0.49 4.32 -23.13
N ASN A 87 -0.34 5.36 -23.95
CA ASN A 87 -1.24 5.57 -25.08
C ASN A 87 -1.06 4.39 -26.07
N PRO A 88 -2.13 3.69 -26.48
CA PRO A 88 -2.02 2.49 -27.31
C PRO A 88 -1.56 2.75 -28.75
N VAL A 89 -1.64 3.99 -29.22
CA VAL A 89 -1.22 4.39 -30.57
C VAL A 89 0.22 4.90 -30.57
N THR A 90 0.57 5.78 -29.62
CA THR A 90 1.87 6.47 -29.63
C THR A 90 2.91 5.86 -28.69
N GLY A 91 2.51 5.02 -27.74
CA GLY A 91 3.38 4.52 -26.67
C GLY A 91 3.81 5.59 -25.65
N ALA A 92 3.36 6.84 -25.80
CA ALA A 92 3.65 7.92 -24.86
C ALA A 92 3.00 7.62 -23.50
N ALA A 93 3.62 8.12 -22.43
CA ALA A 93 3.03 8.04 -21.10
C ALA A 93 1.72 8.85 -21.07
N HIS A 94 0.65 8.22 -20.62
CA HIS A 94 -0.63 8.86 -20.33
C HIS A 94 -0.70 9.16 -18.83
N GLN A 95 -1.35 10.26 -18.49
CA GLN A 95 -1.53 10.69 -17.10
C GLN A 95 -3.01 10.81 -16.80
N ALA A 96 -3.41 10.16 -15.71
CA ALA A 96 -4.73 10.27 -15.11
C ALA A 96 -4.54 10.21 -13.60
N ARG A 97 -5.43 10.87 -12.86
CA ARG A 97 -5.40 10.87 -11.39
C ARG A 97 -6.79 10.70 -10.81
N ILE A 98 -6.84 10.16 -9.61
CA ILE A 98 -8.02 10.07 -8.77
C ILE A 98 -7.88 11.14 -7.69
N ASP A 99 -8.93 11.94 -7.53
CA ASP A 99 -9.08 12.93 -6.46
C ASP A 99 -10.18 12.43 -5.52
N LEU A 100 -9.84 12.24 -4.25
CA LEU A 100 -10.76 11.85 -3.19
C LEU A 100 -10.85 12.97 -2.15
N PRO A 101 -11.67 14.01 -2.36
CA PRO A 101 -11.78 15.14 -1.44
C PRO A 101 -12.23 14.74 -0.03
N HIS A 102 -12.90 13.59 0.09
CA HIS A 102 -13.38 13.02 1.35
C HIS A 102 -12.91 11.57 1.50
N GLY A 103 -11.71 11.27 0.97
CA GLY A 103 -11.10 9.94 1.09
C GLY A 103 -10.63 9.63 2.51
N PHE A 104 -10.26 8.37 2.72
CA PHE A 104 -9.60 7.89 3.94
C PHE A 104 -8.25 7.21 3.65
N GLU A 105 -7.90 7.04 2.36
CA GLU A 105 -6.67 6.37 1.91
C GLU A 105 -5.63 7.39 1.43
N TYR A 106 -6.04 8.32 0.55
CA TYR A 106 -5.22 9.40 0.00
C TYR A 106 -6.12 10.54 -0.48
N ALA A 107 -5.55 11.75 -0.62
CA ALA A 107 -6.26 12.87 -1.25
C ALA A 107 -6.17 12.78 -2.77
N ILE A 108 -4.96 12.56 -3.30
CA ILE A 108 -4.68 12.45 -4.73
C ILE A 108 -3.82 11.22 -4.98
N ALA A 109 -4.18 10.48 -6.02
CA ALA A 109 -3.47 9.31 -6.49
C ALA A 109 -3.27 9.38 -8.02
N GLU A 110 -2.01 9.41 -8.46
CA GLU A 110 -1.66 9.23 -9.86
C GLU A 110 -1.92 7.78 -10.29
N VAL A 111 -2.46 7.57 -11.47
CA VAL A 111 -2.84 6.23 -11.96
C VAL A 111 -1.76 5.66 -12.88
N GLY A 112 -1.44 4.39 -12.65
CA GLY A 112 -0.54 3.61 -13.49
C GLY A 112 -0.93 2.14 -13.61
N ARG A 113 0.06 1.35 -13.97
CA ARG A 113 0.02 -0.09 -14.19
C ARG A 113 0.95 -0.75 -13.17
N GLY A 114 0.57 -1.92 -12.68
CA GLY A 114 1.30 -2.62 -11.63
C GLY A 114 1.49 -4.10 -11.93
N TRP A 115 2.62 -4.62 -11.45
CA TRP A 115 2.89 -6.04 -11.32
C TRP A 115 3.33 -6.28 -9.88
N THR A 116 2.78 -7.32 -9.27
CA THR A 116 3.15 -7.72 -7.91
C THR A 116 3.11 -9.24 -7.83
N LYS A 117 4.16 -9.83 -7.28
CA LYS A 117 4.19 -11.24 -6.92
C LYS A 117 4.51 -11.33 -5.44
N ALA A 118 3.57 -11.85 -4.66
CA ALA A 118 3.76 -12.11 -3.23
C ALA A 118 3.88 -13.62 -3.00
N THR A 119 4.94 -14.03 -2.31
CA THR A 119 5.24 -15.44 -1.98
C THR A 119 5.20 -15.74 -0.49
N GLY A 120 5.02 -14.70 0.34
CA GLY A 120 4.93 -14.78 1.79
C GLY A 120 3.62 -15.41 2.32
N PRO A 121 3.14 -14.98 3.51
CA PRO A 121 1.98 -15.60 4.15
C PRO A 121 0.67 -15.49 3.35
N ILE A 122 0.56 -14.46 2.50
CA ILE A 122 -0.53 -14.26 1.55
C ILE A 122 0.08 -14.32 0.15
N LYS A 123 -0.29 -15.35 -0.62
CA LYS A 123 0.27 -15.60 -1.95
C LYS A 123 -0.68 -15.11 -3.03
N PHE A 124 -0.18 -14.25 -3.91
CA PHE A 124 -0.91 -13.82 -5.09
C PHE A 124 0.05 -13.29 -6.16
N GLU A 125 -0.45 -13.21 -7.39
CA GLU A 125 0.27 -12.60 -8.50
C GLU A 125 -0.69 -11.73 -9.30
N LEU A 126 -0.29 -10.48 -9.53
CA LEU A 126 -0.96 -9.53 -10.40
C LEU A 126 0.02 -9.15 -11.50
N ALA A 127 -0.44 -9.19 -12.74
CA ALA A 127 0.36 -8.82 -13.89
C ALA A 127 -0.40 -7.81 -14.75
N ASP A 128 0.18 -6.63 -14.90
CA ASP A 128 -0.36 -5.54 -15.73
C ASP A 128 -1.78 -5.12 -15.31
N THR A 129 -1.96 -4.89 -14.02
CA THR A 129 -3.23 -4.44 -13.44
C THR A 129 -3.18 -2.97 -13.06
N HIS A 130 -4.29 -2.41 -12.55
CA HIS A 130 -4.29 -1.08 -11.97
C HIS A 130 -3.23 -0.95 -10.86
N SER A 131 -2.56 0.20 -10.83
CA SER A 131 -1.75 0.68 -9.72
C SER A 131 -2.04 2.16 -9.52
N HIS A 132 -1.84 2.66 -8.31
CA HIS A 132 -1.82 4.07 -8.05
C HIS A 132 -0.62 4.48 -7.20
N PHE A 133 -0.22 5.73 -7.32
CA PHE A 133 0.94 6.34 -6.68
C PHE A 133 0.45 7.58 -5.92
N ALA A 134 0.65 7.60 -4.61
CA ALA A 134 0.13 8.67 -3.76
C ALA A 134 1.15 9.09 -2.72
N ASN A 135 1.22 10.40 -2.46
CA ASN A 135 1.86 10.92 -1.27
C ASN A 135 0.87 10.82 -0.12
N LEU A 136 1.13 9.90 0.82
CA LEU A 136 0.27 9.73 1.99
C LEU A 136 0.56 10.81 3.02
N HIS A 137 -0.44 11.64 3.32
CA HIS A 137 -0.39 12.65 4.36
C HIS A 137 -1.53 12.40 5.34
N LEU A 138 -1.26 11.57 6.34
CA LEU A 138 -2.25 11.00 7.26
C LEU A 138 -1.89 11.32 8.72
N THR A 139 -2.93 11.46 9.54
CA THR A 139 -2.85 11.49 11.02
C THR A 139 -3.81 10.46 11.60
N GLN A 140 -3.87 10.36 12.93
CA GLN A 140 -4.87 9.53 13.62
C GLN A 140 -6.33 9.96 13.32
N SER A 141 -6.54 11.19 12.84
CA SER A 141 -7.86 11.76 12.52
C SER A 141 -8.12 11.83 11.01
N GLY A 142 -7.27 11.17 10.20
CA GLY A 142 -7.47 11.02 8.75
C GLY A 142 -6.52 11.86 7.89
N ILE A 143 -6.94 12.14 6.67
CA ILE A 143 -6.16 12.86 5.65
C ILE A 143 -5.97 14.32 6.05
N VAL A 144 -4.75 14.84 5.87
CA VAL A 144 -4.41 16.25 6.01
C VAL A 144 -4.34 16.91 4.63
N HIS A 145 -5.15 17.96 4.44
CA HIS A 145 -5.25 18.73 3.19
C HIS A 145 -4.41 20.00 3.20
#